data_AF-A0A453BAR3-F1
#
_entry.id   AF-A0A453BAR3-F1
#
_cell.length_a   1.000
_cell.length_b   1.000
_cell.length_c   1.000
_cell.angle_alpha   90.00
_cell.angle_beta   90.00
_cell.angle_gamma   90.00
#
_symmetry.space_group_name_H-M   'P 1'
#
loop_
_entity.id
_entity.type
_entity.pdbx_description
1 polymer ?
#
loop_
_entity_poly.entity_id
_entity_poly.type
_entity_poly.pdbx_seq_one_letter_code
_entity_poly.pdbx_strand_id
1 'polypeptide(L)'
;MPSDKAPGPDGFTGLFFKKCWGIIKHDLMRVIQCFDSLHTTNLHWLNSANVVLLPKKDGAESIVDYRPISLIHGIAKIIAKVLSIRLGPHMSTLVSNAQSAFIKTRSIHDNFMYVRNLARRLHKSKTPSLSSWTFARPLTLSNGSICLTSFGDEVSQANFE
;
A
#
# COMPACT_ATOMS: atom_id res chain seq x y z
N MET A 1 -8.30 -0.09 -17.03
CA MET A 1 -8.69 -1.10 -16.02
C MET A 1 -8.88 -2.46 -16.70
N PRO A 2 -8.58 -3.58 -16.01
CA PRO A 2 -8.95 -4.91 -16.48
C PRO A 2 -10.48 -5.05 -16.56
N SER A 3 -10.98 -5.82 -17.53
CA SER A 3 -12.42 -5.90 -17.82
C SER A 3 -13.18 -6.71 -16.76
N ASP A 4 -12.58 -7.78 -16.27
CA ASP A 4 -13.23 -8.83 -15.49
C ASP A 4 -12.91 -8.74 -13.98
N LYS A 5 -12.90 -7.51 -13.45
CA LYS A 5 -12.72 -7.28 -12.01
C LYS A 5 -14.07 -7.08 -11.36
N ALA A 6 -14.16 -7.54 -10.11
CA ALA A 6 -15.33 -7.33 -9.26
C ALA A 6 -15.72 -5.83 -9.22
N PRO A 7 -17.03 -5.53 -9.33
CA PRO A 7 -17.54 -4.17 -9.31
C PRO A 7 -17.40 -3.52 -7.93
N GLY A 8 -17.53 -2.20 -7.89
CA GLY A 8 -17.69 -1.47 -6.63
C GLY A 8 -19.14 -1.52 -6.14
N PRO A 9 -19.52 -0.63 -5.20
CA PRO A 9 -20.91 -0.49 -4.76
C PRO A 9 -21.87 -0.09 -5.90
N ASP A 10 -21.32 0.50 -6.97
CA ASP A 10 -22.02 0.90 -8.19
C ASP A 10 -22.41 -0.26 -9.11
N GLY A 11 -21.91 -1.48 -8.88
CA GLY A 11 -22.19 -2.63 -9.74
C GLY A 11 -21.51 -2.59 -11.12
N PHE A 12 -20.71 -1.57 -11.44
CA PHE A 12 -20.10 -1.43 -12.76
C PHE A 12 -18.71 -2.06 -12.83
N THR A 13 -18.51 -2.94 -13.82
CA THR A 13 -17.22 -3.58 -14.10
C THR A 13 -16.39 -2.76 -15.09
N GLY A 14 -15.10 -3.09 -15.23
CA GLY A 14 -14.24 -2.45 -16.21
C GLY A 14 -14.72 -2.61 -17.66
N LEU A 15 -15.50 -3.66 -17.95
CA LEU A 15 -16.11 -3.89 -19.26
C LEU A 15 -17.15 -2.82 -19.61
N PHE A 16 -17.99 -2.42 -18.64
CA PHE A 16 -18.97 -1.35 -18.83
C PHE A 16 -18.32 -0.06 -19.31
N PHE A 17 -17.28 0.40 -18.61
CA PHE A 17 -16.57 1.63 -18.97
C PHE A 17 -15.94 1.57 -20.37
N LYS A 18 -15.49 0.40 -20.82
CA LYS A 18 -14.92 0.21 -22.16
C LYS A 18 -16.00 0.22 -23.24
N LYS A 19 -17.11 -0.49 -23.03
CA LYS A 19 -18.19 -0.62 -24.01
C LYS A 19 -19.03 0.65 -24.14
N CYS A 20 -19.33 1.28 -23.02
CA CYS A 20 -20.16 2.48 -22.96
C CYS A 20 -19.35 3.77 -23.06
N TRP A 21 -18.04 3.71 -23.35
CA TRP A 21 -17.15 4.88 -23.38
C TRP A 21 -17.68 6.02 -24.24
N GLY A 22 -18.22 5.70 -25.42
CA GLY A 22 -18.78 6.71 -26.33
C GLY A 22 -19.91 7.55 -25.72
N ILE A 23 -20.62 6.98 -24.75
CA ILE A 23 -21.76 7.60 -24.05
C ILE A 23 -21.26 8.35 -22.81
N ILE A 24 -20.56 7.66 -21.91
CA ILE A 24 -20.23 8.18 -20.57
C ILE A 24 -18.99 9.09 -20.54
N LYS A 25 -18.22 9.18 -21.64
CA LYS A 25 -16.93 9.92 -21.66
C LYS A 25 -17.08 11.36 -21.20
N HIS A 26 -18.13 12.05 -21.66
CA HIS A 26 -18.29 13.48 -21.40
C HIS A 26 -18.59 13.74 -19.92
N ASP A 27 -19.43 12.91 -19.31
CA ASP A 27 -19.75 13.01 -17.89
C ASP A 27 -18.55 12.66 -17.03
N LEU A 28 -17.78 11.63 -17.40
CA LEU A 28 -16.56 11.28 -16.68
C LEU A 28 -15.50 12.38 -16.77
N MET A 29 -15.34 13.01 -17.93
CA MET A 29 -14.42 14.15 -18.08
C MET A 29 -14.86 15.34 -17.22
N ARG A 30 -16.16 15.62 -17.13
CA ARG A 30 -16.71 16.65 -16.24
C ARG A 30 -16.40 16.35 -14.78
N VAL A 31 -16.55 15.10 -14.35
CA VAL A 31 -16.19 14.66 -12.99
C VAL A 31 -14.68 14.86 -12.72
N ILE A 32 -13.82 14.47 -13.66
CA ILE A 32 -12.37 14.66 -13.53
C ILE A 32 -12.01 16.15 -13.44
N GLN A 33 -12.67 17.01 -14.23
CA GLN A 33 -12.44 18.46 -14.21
C GLN A 33 -12.90 19.09 -12.88
N CYS A 34 -14.05 18.68 -12.35
CA CYS A 34 -14.50 19.10 -11.02
C CYS A 34 -13.50 18.68 -9.94
N PHE A 35 -12.98 17.45 -10.02
CA PHE A 35 -11.97 16.95 -9.10
C PHE A 35 -10.67 17.76 -9.17
N ASP A 36 -10.17 18.07 -10.37
CA ASP A 36 -8.98 18.88 -10.61
C ASP A 36 -9.13 20.31 -10.08
N SER A 37 -10.35 20.88 -10.18
CA SER A 37 -10.69 22.21 -9.67
C SER A 37 -10.98 22.23 -8.16
N LEU A 38 -10.75 21.11 -7.44
CA LEU A 38 -11.11 20.90 -6.03
C LEU A 38 -12.59 21.11 -5.70
N HIS A 39 -13.47 21.08 -6.70
CA HIS A 39 -14.92 21.20 -6.52
C HIS A 39 -15.55 19.82 -6.27
N THR A 40 -15.34 19.29 -5.06
CA THR A 40 -15.65 17.88 -4.71
C THR A 40 -16.90 17.69 -3.84
N THR A 41 -17.67 18.74 -3.58
CA THR A 41 -18.91 18.71 -2.79
C THR A 41 -19.90 17.65 -3.28
N ASN A 42 -20.01 17.51 -4.60
CA ASN A 42 -20.82 16.49 -5.26
C ASN A 42 -20.01 15.24 -5.61
N LEU A 43 -18.97 14.84 -4.87
CA LEU A 43 -18.24 13.59 -5.14
C LEU A 43 -18.16 12.68 -3.91
N HIS A 44 -18.88 13.01 -2.84
CA HIS A 44 -18.85 12.26 -1.58
C HIS A 44 -19.23 10.78 -1.75
N TRP A 45 -20.11 10.45 -2.70
CA TRP A 45 -20.51 9.07 -2.99
C TRP A 45 -19.35 8.20 -3.50
N LEU A 46 -18.30 8.80 -4.10
CA LEU A 46 -17.13 8.05 -4.53
C LEU A 46 -16.31 7.50 -3.36
N ASN A 47 -16.52 8.01 -2.15
CA ASN A 47 -15.82 7.59 -0.94
C ASN A 47 -16.41 6.32 -0.29
N SER A 48 -17.51 5.77 -0.80
CA SER A 48 -18.04 4.50 -0.31
C SER A 48 -17.42 3.30 -1.02
N ALA A 49 -17.36 2.17 -0.31
CA ALA A 49 -16.72 0.93 -0.76
C ALA A 49 -17.39 -0.29 -0.12
N ASN A 50 -17.46 -1.40 -0.86
CA ASN A 50 -17.86 -2.69 -0.30
C ASN A 50 -16.63 -3.38 0.29
N VAL A 51 -16.68 -3.78 1.55
CA VAL A 51 -15.58 -4.51 2.20
C VAL A 51 -15.86 -6.00 2.09
N VAL A 52 -14.95 -6.73 1.43
CA VAL A 52 -14.99 -8.19 1.30
C VAL A 52 -13.86 -8.78 2.12
N LEU A 53 -14.14 -9.83 2.90
CA LEU A 53 -13.16 -10.52 3.72
C LEU A 53 -12.64 -11.75 2.95
N LEU A 54 -11.34 -11.79 2.65
CA LEU A 54 -10.69 -12.98 2.08
C LEU A 54 -9.94 -13.77 3.16
N PRO A 55 -10.16 -15.08 3.29
CA PRO A 55 -9.44 -15.91 4.25
C PRO A 55 -7.94 -15.97 3.91
N LYS A 56 -7.08 -15.93 4.93
CA LYS A 56 -5.62 -16.09 4.78
C LYS A 56 -5.18 -17.56 4.75
N LYS A 57 -5.96 -18.43 5.39
CA LYS A 57 -5.71 -19.86 5.59
C LYS A 57 -7.03 -20.61 5.53
N ASP A 58 -6.97 -21.90 5.26
CA ASP A 58 -8.13 -22.78 5.38
C ASP A 58 -8.56 -22.89 6.85
N GLY A 59 -9.86 -22.97 7.11
CA GLY A 59 -10.41 -22.98 8.48
C GLY A 59 -10.23 -21.64 9.23
N ALA A 60 -10.40 -20.52 8.54
CA ALA A 60 -10.31 -19.19 9.17
C ALA A 60 -11.50 -18.94 10.13
N GLU A 61 -11.23 -18.99 11.44
CA GLU A 61 -12.24 -18.81 12.49
C GLU A 61 -12.26 -17.41 13.10
N SER A 62 -11.11 -16.71 13.11
CA SER A 62 -10.98 -15.39 13.73
C SER A 62 -10.89 -14.26 12.70
N ILE A 63 -11.37 -13.06 13.04
CA ILE A 63 -11.32 -11.88 12.16
C ILE A 63 -9.90 -11.52 11.69
N VAL A 64 -8.89 -11.82 12.52
CA VAL A 64 -7.47 -11.59 12.19
C VAL A 64 -6.97 -12.52 11.09
N ASP A 65 -7.66 -13.62 10.84
CA ASP A 65 -7.36 -14.58 9.78
C ASP A 65 -7.92 -14.14 8.42
N TYR A 66 -8.62 -13.01 8.37
CA TYR A 66 -9.13 -12.44 7.12
C TYR A 66 -8.31 -11.22 6.66
N ARG A 67 -8.26 -11.01 5.35
CA ARG A 67 -7.76 -9.79 4.72
C ARG A 67 -8.98 -8.99 4.23
N PRO A 68 -9.23 -7.80 4.79
CA PRO A 68 -10.25 -6.92 4.24
C PRO A 68 -9.78 -6.36 2.89
N ILE A 69 -10.63 -6.47 1.88
CA ILE A 69 -10.45 -5.85 0.56
C ILE A 69 -11.60 -4.88 0.32
N SER A 70 -11.26 -3.61 0.10
CA SER A 70 -12.22 -2.57 -0.25
C SER A 70 -12.43 -2.51 -1.75
N LEU A 71 -13.63 -2.85 -2.20
CA LEU A 71 -14.10 -2.67 -3.56
C LEU A 71 -14.68 -1.27 -3.70
N ILE A 72 -13.88 -0.34 -4.21
CA ILE A 72 -14.30 1.06 -4.45
C ILE A 72 -14.96 1.23 -5.83
N HIS A 73 -15.61 2.37 -6.02
CA HIS A 73 -16.25 2.81 -7.28
C HIS A 73 -15.30 2.76 -8.49
N GLY A 74 -15.85 2.41 -9.66
CA GLY A 74 -15.07 2.37 -10.91
C GLY A 74 -14.47 3.71 -11.28
N ILE A 75 -15.24 4.79 -11.10
CA ILE A 75 -14.81 6.17 -11.38
C ILE A 75 -13.62 6.57 -10.49
N ALA A 76 -13.67 6.26 -9.19
CA ALA A 76 -12.56 6.52 -8.27
C ALA A 76 -11.28 5.80 -8.69
N LYS A 77 -11.39 4.54 -9.17
CA LYS A 77 -10.25 3.78 -9.72
C LYS A 77 -9.67 4.45 -10.98
N ILE A 78 -10.51 5.04 -11.83
CA ILE A 78 -10.05 5.76 -13.03
C ILE A 78 -9.28 7.02 -12.64
N ILE A 79 -9.81 7.84 -11.74
CA ILE A 79 -9.14 9.05 -11.24
C ILE A 79 -7.78 8.69 -10.63
N ALA A 80 -7.75 7.71 -9.72
CA ALA A 80 -6.51 7.22 -9.12
C ALA A 80 -5.50 6.72 -10.18
N LYS A 81 -5.98 6.05 -11.23
CA LYS A 81 -5.11 5.59 -12.32
C LYS A 81 -4.52 6.76 -13.10
N VAL A 82 -5.31 7.78 -13.43
CA VAL A 82 -4.83 9.00 -14.10
C VAL A 82 -3.75 9.68 -13.26
N LEU A 83 -3.98 9.87 -11.96
CA LEU A 83 -3.00 10.44 -11.04
C LEU A 83 -1.70 9.60 -11.00
N SER A 84 -1.81 8.27 -10.89
CA SER A 84 -0.64 7.39 -10.87
C SER A 84 0.21 7.48 -12.14
N ILE A 85 -0.41 7.67 -13.31
CA ILE A 85 0.29 7.82 -14.58
C ILE A 85 1.02 9.17 -14.63
N ARG A 86 0.39 10.24 -14.17
CA ARG A 86 0.99 11.58 -14.11
C ARG A 86 2.14 11.65 -13.10
N LEU A 87 2.02 10.97 -11.96
CA LEU A 87 3.03 10.98 -10.91
C LEU A 87 4.23 10.07 -11.24
N GLY A 88 4.01 9.00 -12.00
CA GLY A 88 5.02 7.98 -12.32
C GLY A 88 6.41 8.52 -12.70
N PRO A 89 6.52 9.49 -13.64
CA PRO A 89 7.81 10.07 -14.04
C PRO A 89 8.58 10.80 -12.92
N HIS A 90 7.87 11.29 -11.89
CA HIS A 90 8.44 12.06 -10.79
C HIS A 90 8.77 11.19 -9.56
N MET A 91 8.41 9.90 -9.57
CA MET A 91 8.60 9.02 -8.41
C MET A 91 10.07 8.83 -8.02
N SER A 92 11.00 8.88 -8.97
CA SER A 92 12.43 8.71 -8.71
C SER A 92 13.04 9.87 -7.91
N THR A 93 12.51 11.08 -8.07
CA THR A 93 12.97 12.28 -7.34
C THR A 93 12.23 12.45 -6.02
N LEU A 94 10.97 12.04 -5.95
CA LEU A 94 10.13 12.17 -4.75
C LEU A 94 10.42 11.11 -3.70
N VAL A 95 10.95 9.95 -4.09
CA VAL A 95 11.09 8.79 -3.21
C VAL A 95 12.52 8.28 -3.16
N SER A 96 13.05 8.14 -1.94
CA SER A 96 14.37 7.60 -1.66
C SER A 96 14.62 6.26 -2.36
N ASN A 97 15.87 6.02 -2.75
CA ASN A 97 16.29 4.76 -3.37
C ASN A 97 16.11 3.54 -2.46
N ALA A 98 15.97 3.73 -1.14
CA ALA A 98 15.67 2.64 -0.20
C ALA A 98 14.23 2.10 -0.32
N GLN A 99 13.33 2.82 -0.99
CA GLN A 99 11.96 2.38 -1.23
C GLN A 99 11.83 1.90 -2.69
N SER A 100 11.80 0.59 -2.88
CA SER A 100 11.66 -0.05 -4.20
C SER A 100 10.26 -0.62 -4.46
N ALA A 101 9.42 -0.77 -3.43
CA ALA A 101 8.07 -1.29 -3.60
C ALA A 101 7.19 -0.33 -4.40
N PHE A 102 6.39 -0.88 -5.33
CA PHE A 102 5.38 -0.15 -6.12
C PHE A 102 5.89 0.99 -7.01
N ILE A 103 7.21 1.08 -7.25
CA ILE A 103 7.81 2.03 -8.20
C ILE A 103 8.19 1.29 -9.46
N LYS A 104 7.72 1.78 -10.61
CA LYS A 104 8.08 1.22 -11.92
C LYS A 104 9.61 1.28 -12.07
N THR A 105 10.21 0.22 -12.61
CA THR A 105 11.67 0.01 -12.77
C THR A 105 12.48 -0.32 -11.51
N ARG A 106 11.88 -0.34 -10.31
CA ARG A 106 12.56 -0.82 -9.09
C ARG A 106 12.05 -2.22 -8.73
N SER A 107 12.95 -3.08 -8.24
CA SER A 107 12.63 -4.44 -7.82
C SER A 107 12.85 -4.62 -6.32
N ILE A 108 12.09 -5.52 -5.70
CA ILE A 108 12.34 -5.94 -4.31
C ILE A 108 13.75 -6.53 -4.14
N HIS A 109 14.32 -7.07 -5.22
CA HIS A 109 15.68 -7.57 -5.26
C HIS A 109 16.72 -6.47 -4.98
N ASP A 110 16.48 -5.25 -5.45
CA ASP A 110 17.40 -4.12 -5.25
C ASP A 110 17.49 -3.77 -3.76
N ASN A 111 16.35 -3.80 -3.05
CA ASN A 111 16.32 -3.60 -1.60
C ASN A 111 17.04 -4.72 -0.85
N PHE A 112 16.83 -5.98 -1.27
CA PHE A 112 17.55 -7.10 -0.67
C PHE A 112 19.07 -6.94 -0.81
N MET A 113 19.53 -6.58 -2.01
CA MET A 113 20.96 -6.33 -2.27
C MET A 113 21.48 -5.13 -1.48
N TYR A 114 20.70 -4.07 -1.35
CA TYR A 114 21.04 -2.90 -0.53
C TYR A 114 21.29 -3.29 0.93
N VAL A 115 20.36 -4.04 1.54
CA VAL A 115 20.46 -4.51 2.93
C VAL A 115 21.63 -5.47 3.10
N ARG A 116 21.80 -6.44 2.19
CA ARG A 116 22.93 -7.39 2.21
C ARG A 116 24.28 -6.67 2.15
N ASN A 117 24.42 -5.70 1.24
CA ASN A 117 25.66 -4.93 1.10
C ASN A 117 25.93 -4.04 2.32
N LEU A 118 24.88 -3.46 2.90
CA LEU A 118 24.98 -2.70 4.14
C LEU A 118 25.48 -3.59 5.30
N ALA A 119 24.84 -4.75 5.52
CA ALA A 119 25.24 -5.70 6.55
C ALA A 119 26.69 -6.16 6.38
N ARG A 120 27.10 -6.50 5.16
CA ARG A 120 28.49 -6.90 4.85
C ARG A 120 29.51 -5.79 5.14
N ARG A 121 29.18 -4.53 4.81
CA ARG A 121 30.06 -3.37 5.11
C ARG A 121 30.22 -3.17 6.62
N LEU A 122 29.11 -3.21 7.35
CA LEU A 122 29.11 -3.05 8.81
C LEU A 122 29.95 -4.16 9.47
N HIS A 123 29.74 -5.41 9.07
CA HIS A 123 30.53 -6.54 9.56
C HIS A 123 32.04 -6.40 9.28
N LYS A 124 32.42 -5.96 8.07
CA LYS A 124 33.84 -5.73 7.73
C LYS A 124 34.46 -4.56 8.50
N SER A 125 33.69 -3.53 8.79
CA SER A 125 34.16 -2.35 9.51
C SER A 125 34.34 -2.55 11.02
N LYS A 126 33.91 -3.70 11.57
CA LYS A 126 33.86 -3.98 13.02
C LYS A 126 33.18 -2.88 13.85
N THR A 127 32.35 -2.07 13.22
CA THR A 127 31.62 -0.99 13.90
C THR A 127 30.40 -1.61 14.57
N PRO A 128 30.23 -1.52 15.90
CA PRO A 128 29.00 -1.93 16.56
C PRO A 128 27.91 -0.93 16.16
N SER A 129 27.19 -1.24 15.08
CA SER A 129 26.03 -0.46 14.68
C SER A 129 24.80 -1.09 15.30
N LEU A 130 24.14 -0.36 16.19
CA LEU A 130 22.79 -0.70 16.64
C LEU A 130 21.88 -0.56 15.42
N SER A 131 21.63 -1.65 14.69
CA SER A 131 20.54 -1.68 13.74
C SER A 131 19.26 -1.69 14.57
N SER A 132 18.75 -0.49 14.89
CA SER A 132 17.41 -0.31 15.43
C SER A 132 16.41 -0.76 14.37
N TRP A 133 16.29 -2.08 14.21
CA TRP A 133 15.11 -2.71 13.67
C TRP A 133 14.10 -2.66 14.81
N THR A 134 13.54 -1.48 15.05
CA THR A 134 12.27 -1.39 15.76
C THR A 134 11.21 -2.00 14.84
N PHE A 135 11.16 -3.33 14.82
CA PHE A 135 9.94 -4.02 14.46
C PHE A 135 8.95 -3.64 15.56
N ALA A 136 8.18 -2.59 15.33
CA ALA A 136 7.12 -2.18 16.23
C ALA A 136 6.22 -3.41 16.44
N ARG A 137 6.31 -4.05 17.60
CA ARG A 137 5.26 -4.98 18.05
C ARG A 137 3.94 -4.19 18.03
N PRO A 138 2.81 -4.84 17.73
CA PRO A 138 1.52 -4.21 17.91
C PRO A 138 1.42 -3.77 19.38
N LEU A 139 1.11 -2.50 19.61
CA LEU A 139 0.77 -1.97 20.93
C LEU A 139 -0.43 -2.77 21.45
N THR A 140 -0.22 -3.72 22.35
CA THR A 140 -1.30 -4.30 23.13
C THR A 140 -1.60 -3.35 24.28
N LEU A 141 -2.76 -2.68 24.22
CA LEU A 141 -3.33 -1.94 25.34
C LEU A 141 -3.66 -2.94 26.46
N SER A 142 -2.89 -2.89 27.54
CA SER A 142 -3.35 -3.37 28.84
C SER A 142 -3.32 -2.18 29.79
N ASN A 143 -4.52 -1.81 30.26
CA ASN A 143 -4.76 -0.96 31.42
C ASN A 143 -4.17 0.46 31.40
N GLY A 144 -4.36 1.18 30.29
CA GLY A 144 -4.45 2.65 30.34
C GLY A 144 -3.20 3.43 30.75
N SER A 145 -2.00 2.87 30.65
CA SER A 145 -0.74 3.59 30.89
C SER A 145 0.31 3.21 29.84
N ILE A 146 0.86 4.23 29.15
CA ILE A 146 1.97 4.07 28.21
C ILE A 146 3.25 3.98 29.05
N CYS A 147 3.82 2.79 29.17
CA CYS A 147 5.13 2.59 29.78
C CYS A 147 6.15 2.27 28.67
N LEU A 148 7.07 3.20 28.40
CA LEU A 148 8.25 2.95 27.57
C LEU A 148 9.30 2.28 28.46
N THR A 149 9.32 0.95 28.49
CA THR A 149 10.44 0.22 29.11
C THR A 149 11.56 0.06 28.08
N SER A 150 12.65 0.81 28.26
CA SER A 150 13.94 0.46 27.69
C SER A 150 14.42 -0.82 28.36
N PHE A 151 14.61 -1.90 27.60
CA PHE A 151 15.22 -3.13 28.11
C PHE A 151 16.63 -3.26 27.54
N GLY A 152 17.61 -3.25 28.44
CA GLY A 152 19.01 -3.57 28.16
C GLY A 152 19.23 -5.07 28.01
N ASP A 153 20.23 -5.38 27.20
CA ASP A 153 21.09 -6.57 27.14
C ASP A 153 20.49 -7.96 27.45
N GLU A 154 20.39 -8.78 26.41
CA GLU A 154 20.90 -10.16 26.43
C GLU A 154 21.04 -10.66 24.97
N VAL A 155 22.24 -10.56 24.41
CA VAL A 155 22.61 -11.28 23.18
C VAL A 155 23.49 -12.44 23.60
N SER A 156 22.86 -13.60 23.76
CA SER A 156 23.56 -14.89 23.75
C SER A 156 24.35 -15.04 22.46
N GLN A 157 25.62 -15.40 22.62
CA GLN A 157 26.51 -15.84 21.55
C GLN A 157 25.87 -16.99 20.76
N ALA A 158 25.62 -16.77 19.47
CA ALA A 158 25.46 -17.87 18.52
C ALA A 158 26.77 -18.01 17.75
N ASN A 159 27.61 -18.94 18.21
CA ASN A 159 28.70 -19.49 17.42
C ASN A 159 28.09 -20.32 16.29
N PHE A 160 28.48 -20.06 15.05
CA PHE A 160 28.25 -20.95 13.92
C PHE A 160 29.53 -21.76 13.71
N GLU A 161 29.45 -23.07 13.91
CA GLU A 161 30.23 -24.05 13.12
C GLU A 161 29.46 -24.34 11.82
#